data_AF-A0A7Z0NPL4-F1
#
_entry.id   AF-A0A7Z0NPL4-F1
#
_cell.length_a   1.000
_cell.length_b   1.000
_cell.length_c   1.000
_cell.angle_alpha   90.00
_cell.angle_beta   90.00
_cell.angle_gamma   90.00
#
_symmetry.space_group_name_H-M   'P 1'
#
loop_
_entity.id
_entity.type
_entity.pdbx_description
1 polymer ?
#
loop_
_entity_poly.entity_id
_entity_poly.type
_entity_poly.pdbx_seq_one_letter_code
_entity_poly.pdbx_strand_id
1 'polypeptide(L)' 'MTAPAVHHRILIVGGGSAGIDVAARLRRAKVPDIGLIEPAETHCYQPLWTLVGGGCARAKE' A
#
# COMPACT_ATOMS: atom_id res chain seq x y z
N MET A 1 5.96 30.00 -8.90
CA MET A 1 5.30 29.07 -9.83
C MET A 1 4.83 27.87 -9.03
N THR A 2 3.53 27.74 -8.79
CA THR A 2 2.93 26.55 -8.17
C THR A 2 2.79 25.46 -9.22
N ALA A 3 3.27 24.26 -8.91
CA ALA A 3 3.03 23.09 -9.75
C ALA A 3 1.50 22.86 -9.87
N PRO A 4 1.01 22.39 -11.03
CA PRO A 4 -0.40 22.02 -11.16
C PRO A 4 -0.74 20.95 -10.12
N ALA A 5 -1.91 21.11 -9.47
CA ALA A 5 -2.36 20.16 -8.46
C ALA A 5 -2.62 18.79 -9.12
N VAL A 6 -1.97 17.76 -8.60
CA VAL A 6 -2.26 16.37 -9.00
C VAL A 6 -3.62 16.00 -8.43
N HIS A 7 -4.49 15.45 -9.28
CA HIS A 7 -5.85 15.07 -8.93
C HIS A 7 -6.11 13.63 -9.36
N HIS A 8 -6.76 12.87 -8.50
CA HIS A 8 -7.28 11.53 -8.80
C HIS A 8 -8.75 11.44 -8.39
N ARG A 9 -9.58 10.80 -9.21
CA ARG A 9 -10.98 10.51 -8.91
C ARG A 9 -11.14 9.71 -7.62
N ILE A 10 -10.23 8.77 -7.36
CA ILE A 10 -10.16 8.01 -6.11
C ILE A 10 -8.74 8.09 -5.58
N LEU A 11 -8.57 8.59 -4.35
CA LEU A 11 -7.29 8.58 -3.65
C LEU A 11 -7.35 7.61 -2.47
N ILE A 12 -6.41 6.67 -2.44
CA ILE A 12 -6.21 5.71 -1.36
C ILE A 12 -5.07 6.20 -0.49
N VAL A 13 -5.34 6.40 0.81
CA VAL A 13 -4.34 6.88 1.77
C VAL A 13 -3.90 5.71 2.65
N GLY A 14 -2.61 5.38 2.60
CA GLY A 14 -2.00 4.25 3.30
C GLY A 14 -1.81 3.03 2.40
N GLY A 15 -0.56 2.62 2.22
CA GLY A 15 -0.10 1.44 1.47
C GLY A 15 0.04 0.20 2.34
N GLY A 16 -0.78 0.10 3.39
CA GLY A 16 -0.94 -1.12 4.20
C GLY A 16 -1.72 -2.20 3.44
N SER A 17 -2.02 -3.31 4.13
CA SER A 17 -2.62 -4.49 3.47
C SER A 17 -4.01 -4.17 2.91
N ALA A 18 -4.80 -3.37 3.64
CA ALA A 18 -6.09 -2.90 3.17
C ALA A 18 -5.98 -1.95 1.95
N GLY A 19 -5.04 -1.01 1.98
CA GLY A 19 -4.85 -0.05 0.89
C GLY A 19 -4.44 -0.72 -0.42
N ILE A 20 -3.47 -1.64 -0.35
CA ILE A 20 -3.04 -2.43 -1.52
C ILE A 20 -4.17 -3.34 -2.01
N ASP A 21 -4.93 -4.00 -1.14
CA ASP A 21 -6.07 -4.84 -1.55
C ASP A 21 -7.16 -4.03 -2.26
N VAL A 22 -7.55 -2.87 -1.71
CA VAL A 22 -8.52 -1.96 -2.34
C VAL A 22 -8.00 -1.46 -3.69
N ALA A 23 -6.73 -1.03 -3.78
CA ALA A 23 -6.13 -0.60 -5.03
C ALA A 23 -6.18 -1.72 -6.08
N ALA A 24 -5.84 -2.95 -5.70
CA ALA A 24 -5.88 -4.12 -6.56
C ALA A 24 -7.31 -4.45 -7.03
N ARG A 25 -8.31 -4.36 -6.13
CA ARG A 25 -9.73 -4.56 -6.46
C ARG A 25 -10.24 -3.52 -7.46
N LEU A 26 -9.96 -2.24 -7.22
CA LEU A 26 -10.35 -1.15 -8.12
C LEU A 26 -9.67 -1.30 -9.49
N ARG A 27 -8.39 -1.67 -9.51
CA ARG A 27 -7.67 -1.97 -10.75
C ARG A 27 -8.28 -3.14 -11.51
N ARG A 28 -8.63 -4.24 -10.83
CA ARG A 28 -9.32 -5.39 -11.46
C ARG A 28 -10.71 -5.02 -12.00
N ALA A 29 -11.43 -4.16 -11.30
CA ALA A 29 -12.71 -3.62 -11.73
C ALA A 29 -12.60 -2.57 -12.86
N LYS A 30 -11.39 -2.30 -13.36
CA LYS A 30 -11.09 -1.31 -14.41
C LYS A 30 -11.58 0.10 -14.05
N VAL A 31 -11.57 0.45 -12.77
CA VAL A 31 -11.87 1.83 -12.34
C VAL A 31 -10.72 2.73 -12.78
N PRO A 32 -10.97 3.76 -13.62
CA PRO A 32 -9.93 4.67 -14.08
C PRO A 32 -9.56 5.67 -12.98
N ASP A 33 -8.36 6.24 -13.10
CA ASP A 33 -7.90 7.38 -12.28
C ASP A 33 -7.93 7.14 -10.76
N ILE A 34 -7.12 6.16 -10.33
CA ILE A 34 -6.86 5.88 -8.92
C ILE A 34 -5.44 6.32 -8.55
N GLY A 35 -5.29 6.93 -7.38
CA GLY A 35 -4.00 7.22 -6.75
C GLY A 35 -3.86 6.46 -5.43
N LEU A 36 -2.63 6.08 -5.06
CA LEU A 36 -2.29 5.55 -3.75
C LEU A 36 -1.10 6.32 -3.19
N ILE A 37 -1.20 6.80 -1.95
CA ILE A 37 -0.13 7.53 -1.26
C ILE A 37 0.29 6.77 0.00
N GLU A 38 1.58 6.52 0.11
CA GLU A 38 2.24 5.86 1.23
C GLU A 38 3.64 6.43 1.39
N PRO A 39 4.03 6.95 2.56
CA PRO A 39 5.38 7.43 2.81
C PRO A 39 6.42 6.30 2.91
N ALA A 40 6.05 5.09 3.33
CA ALA A 40 6.97 3.96 3.46
C ALA A 40 7.31 3.30 2.11
N GLU A 41 8.60 3.03 1.88
CA GLU A 41 9.06 2.34 0.67
C GLU A 41 8.80 0.83 0.69
N THR A 42 8.49 0.26 1.86
CA THR A 42 8.33 -1.19 2.06
C THR A 42 6.97 -1.52 2.67
N HIS A 43 6.30 -2.51 2.09
CA HIS A 43 5.11 -3.11 2.68
C HIS A 43 5.48 -4.36 3.49
N CYS A 44 5.18 -4.36 4.78
CA CYS A 44 5.49 -5.49 5.66
C CYS A 44 4.26 -6.36 5.91
N TYR A 45 4.41 -7.68 5.79
CA TYR A 45 3.42 -8.63 6.31
C TYR A 45 3.59 -8.77 7.83
N GLN A 46 3.01 -7.80 8.55
CA GLN A 46 3.12 -7.67 10.00
C GLN A 46 2.77 -8.93 10.81
N PRO A 47 1.81 -9.79 10.40
CA PRO A 47 1.53 -11.03 11.13
C PRO A 47 2.74 -11.98 11.24
N LEU A 48 3.71 -11.92 10.33
CA LEU A 48 4.93 -12.73 10.40
C LEU A 48 5.87 -12.30 11.54
N TRP A 49 5.74 -11.07 12.05
CA TRP A 49 6.67 -10.51 13.04
C TRP A 49 6.71 -11.31 14.34
N THR A 50 5.62 -11.97 14.74
CA THR A 50 5.62 -12.85 15.91
C THR A 50 6.62 -14.01 15.75
N LEU A 51 6.68 -14.62 14.56
CA LEU A 51 7.63 -15.70 14.27
C LEU A 51 9.07 -15.17 14.14
N VAL A 52 9.24 -13.96 13.63
CA VAL A 52 10.55 -13.28 13.61
C VAL A 52 11.06 -13.03 15.02
N GLY A 53 10.22 -12.48 15.91
CA GLY A 53 10.58 -12.27 17.32
C GLY A 53 10.87 -13.58 18.06
N GLY A 54 10.25 -14.68 17.65
CA GLY A 54 10.53 -16.03 18.16
C GLY A 54 11.73 -16.74 17.52
N GLY A 55 12.42 -16.14 16.56
CA GLY A 55 13.56 -16.75 15.86
C GLY A 55 13.20 -17.84 14.84
N CYS A 56 11.91 -18.00 14.51
CA CYS A 56 11.39 -19.00 13.57
C CYS A 56 11.27 -18.49 12.13
N ALA A 57 11.49 -17.20 11.89
CA ALA A 57 11.44 -16.56 10.58
C ALA A 57 12.44 -15.40 10.48
N ARG A 58 12.74 -14.94 9.25
CA ARG A 58 13.61 -13.78 9.01
C ARG A 58 12.76 -12.53 8.80
N ALA A 59 13.25 -11.39 9.32
CA ALA A 59 12.58 -10.08 9.19
C ALA A 59 12.59 -9.52 7.76
N LYS A 60 13.49 -10.05 6.92
CA LYS A 60 13.62 -9.72 5.52
C LYS A 60 13.56 -11.05 4.75
N GLU A 61 12.53 -11.21 3.95
CA GLU A 61 12.62 -12.00 2.72
C GLU A 61 12.99 -11.05 1.59
#